data_AF-A0A3B8P4U0-F1
#
_entry.id   AF-A0A3B8P4U0-F1
#
_cell.length_a   1.000
_cell.length_b   1.000
_cell.length_c   1.000
_cell.angle_alpha   90.00
_cell.angle_beta   90.00
_cell.angle_gamma   90.00
#
_symmetry.space_group_name_H-M   'P 1'
#
loop_
_entity.id
_entity.type
_entity.pdbx_description
1 polymer ?
#
loop_
_entity_poly.entity_id
_entity_poly.type
_entity_poly.pdbx_seq_one_letter_code
_entity_poly.pdbx_strand_id
1 'polypeptide(L)'
;PLAMGLPLGAFSGGRLTSRTGRYKPQILAGAVLMPMAIVAMALTPPQSAWLSGVFRSEEGVACGLQFPTTLVGTQSAVEGKDIGVATSTTNLFRSLGGAMGVACMSSLLLALLQQGGFELVGNPLLGSLKAAAPDPAVQQGLLETFRHLLLGSAAIAVLGLAAALLLPDRQLRGR
;
A
#
# COMPACT_ATOMS: atom_id res chain seq x y z
N PRO A 1 0.90 11.73 -9.82
CA PRO A 1 0.56 10.32 -10.14
C PRO A 1 -0.22 9.63 -9.01
N LEU A 2 0.39 9.33 -7.84
CA LEU A 2 -0.31 8.77 -6.66
C LEU A 2 -1.50 9.62 -6.22
N ALA A 3 -1.30 10.94 -6.14
CA ALA A 3 -2.33 11.89 -5.73
C ALA A 3 -3.56 11.92 -6.65
N MET A 4 -3.43 11.49 -7.91
CA MET A 4 -4.55 11.37 -8.86
C MET A 4 -5.12 9.95 -8.90
N GLY A 5 -4.29 8.92 -8.71
CA GLY A 5 -4.73 7.51 -8.70
C GLY A 5 -5.68 7.19 -7.54
N LEU A 6 -5.40 7.73 -6.35
CA LEU A 6 -6.23 7.50 -5.17
C LEU A 6 -7.69 7.96 -5.34
N PRO A 7 -7.98 9.23 -5.71
CA PRO A 7 -9.35 9.67 -5.91
C PRO A 7 -10.03 8.96 -7.10
N LEU A 8 -9.30 8.61 -8.15
CA LEU A 8 -9.85 7.84 -9.28
C LEU A 8 -10.29 6.43 -8.85
N GLY A 9 -9.44 5.73 -8.09
CA GLY A 9 -9.77 4.43 -7.51
C GLY A 9 -10.95 4.51 -6.55
N ALA A 10 -10.96 5.53 -5.68
CA ALA A 10 -12.04 5.73 -4.72
C ALA A 10 -13.37 6.06 -5.40
N PHE A 11 -13.36 6.90 -6.43
CA PHE A 11 -14.55 7.22 -7.20
C PHE A 11 -15.08 6.01 -7.96
N SER A 12 -14.19 5.27 -8.63
CA SER A 12 -14.55 4.07 -9.41
C SER A 12 -15.07 2.96 -8.49
N GLY A 13 -14.39 2.75 -7.37
CA GLY A 13 -14.79 1.84 -6.30
C GLY A 13 -16.17 2.22 -5.76
N GLY A 14 -16.36 3.43 -5.24
CA GLY A 14 -17.64 3.87 -4.70
C GLY A 14 -18.80 3.78 -5.69
N ARG A 15 -18.58 4.12 -6.96
CA ARG A 15 -19.60 4.03 -8.02
C ARG A 15 -19.97 2.59 -8.35
N LEU A 16 -18.98 1.70 -8.40
CA LEU A 16 -19.22 0.29 -8.63
C LEU A 16 -19.91 -0.35 -7.42
N THR A 17 -19.55 0.04 -6.19
CA THR A 17 -20.20 -0.43 -4.95
C THR A 17 -21.67 -0.03 -4.93
N SER A 18 -21.94 1.23 -5.29
CA SER A 18 -23.29 1.79 -5.38
C SER A 18 -24.15 1.06 -6.43
N ARG A 19 -23.55 0.57 -7.52
CA ARG A 19 -24.26 -0.21 -8.54
C ARG A 19 -24.45 -1.68 -8.18
N THR A 20 -23.43 -2.35 -7.65
CA THR A 20 -23.46 -3.80 -7.40
C THR A 20 -24.07 -4.17 -6.06
N GLY A 21 -24.11 -3.26 -5.08
CA GLY A 21 -24.56 -3.54 -3.72
C GLY A 21 -23.66 -4.53 -2.96
N ARG A 22 -22.48 -4.88 -3.50
CA ARG A 22 -21.51 -5.79 -2.90
C ARG A 22 -20.14 -5.14 -2.80
N TYR A 23 -19.56 -5.18 -1.61
CA TYR A 23 -18.24 -4.59 -1.33
C TYR A 23 -17.09 -5.61 -1.51
N LYS A 24 -17.33 -6.91 -1.30
CA LYS A 24 -16.28 -7.95 -1.32
C LYS A 24 -15.49 -8.01 -2.65
N PRO A 25 -16.11 -8.00 -3.84
CA PRO A 25 -15.37 -8.09 -5.11
C PRO A 25 -14.36 -6.94 -5.29
N GLN A 26 -14.66 -5.78 -4.71
CA GLN A 26 -13.85 -4.58 -4.89
C GLN A 26 -12.69 -4.53 -3.90
N ILE A 27 -12.93 -4.98 -2.65
CA ILE A 27 -11.85 -5.21 -1.68
C ILE A 27 -10.88 -6.25 -2.25
N LEU A 28 -11.40 -7.34 -2.84
CA LEU A 28 -10.57 -8.36 -3.45
C LEU A 28 -9.79 -7.84 -4.66
N ALA A 29 -10.43 -7.06 -5.54
CA ALA A 29 -9.75 -6.44 -6.67
C ALA A 29 -8.59 -5.53 -6.23
N GLY A 30 -8.82 -4.65 -5.25
CA GLY A 30 -7.76 -3.80 -4.69
C GLY A 30 -6.64 -4.62 -4.02
N ALA A 31 -7.00 -5.66 -3.27
CA ALA A 31 -6.05 -6.51 -2.57
C ALA A 31 -5.19 -7.39 -3.50
N VAL A 32 -5.67 -7.72 -4.70
CA VAL A 32 -4.88 -8.39 -5.76
C VAL A 32 -4.03 -7.38 -6.52
N LEU A 33 -4.61 -6.22 -6.85
CA LEU A 33 -3.94 -5.19 -7.65
C LEU A 33 -2.73 -4.59 -6.91
N MET A 34 -2.82 -4.45 -5.58
CA MET A 34 -1.75 -3.90 -4.75
C MET A 34 -0.41 -4.67 -4.84
N PRO A 35 -0.32 -5.97 -4.50
CA PRO A 35 0.93 -6.72 -4.62
C PRO A 35 1.41 -6.80 -6.06
N MET A 36 0.51 -6.85 -7.06
CA MET A 36 0.89 -6.81 -8.47
C MET A 36 1.60 -5.50 -8.84
N ALA A 37 1.06 -4.35 -8.42
CA ALA A 37 1.65 -3.04 -8.67
C ALA A 37 3.03 -2.90 -8.00
N ILE A 38 3.17 -3.39 -6.76
CA ILE A 38 4.45 -3.35 -6.02
C ILE A 38 5.51 -4.23 -6.70
N VAL A 39 5.14 -5.45 -7.11
CA VAL A 39 6.06 -6.35 -7.82
C VAL A 39 6.44 -5.78 -9.19
N ALA A 40 5.49 -5.24 -9.94
CA ALA A 40 5.75 -4.60 -11.23
C ALA A 40 6.69 -3.40 -11.07
N MET A 41 6.53 -2.61 -10.02
CA MET A 41 7.45 -1.52 -9.68
C MET A 41 8.85 -2.04 -9.32
N ALA A 42 8.96 -3.12 -8.54
CA ALA A 42 10.25 -3.72 -8.17
C ALA A 42 11.04 -4.28 -9.38
N LEU A 43 10.34 -4.70 -10.44
CA LEU A 43 10.94 -5.21 -11.68
C LEU A 43 11.22 -4.11 -12.71
N THR A 44 10.69 -2.90 -12.51
CA THR A 44 10.83 -1.81 -13.47
C THR A 44 12.20 -1.15 -13.34
N PRO A 45 12.95 -0.99 -14.45
CA PRO A 45 14.22 -0.27 -14.42
C PRO A 45 14.00 1.21 -14.01
N PRO A 46 14.81 1.75 -13.10
CA PRO A 46 14.66 3.12 -12.58
C PRO A 46 14.80 4.21 -13.66
N GLN A 47 15.41 3.88 -14.80
CA GLN A 47 15.58 4.78 -15.95
C GLN A 47 14.27 5.04 -16.70
N SER A 48 13.27 4.16 -16.56
CA SER A 48 11.97 4.34 -17.21
C SER A 48 11.01 5.13 -16.33
N ALA A 49 11.11 6.46 -16.42
CA ALA A 49 10.24 7.39 -15.70
C ALA A 49 8.75 7.19 -16.04
N TRP A 50 8.45 6.81 -17.29
CA TRP A 50 7.08 6.54 -17.75
C TRP A 50 6.48 5.31 -17.07
N LEU A 51 7.16 4.16 -17.12
CA LEU A 51 6.67 2.92 -16.50
C LEU A 51 6.53 3.07 -14.98
N SER A 52 7.51 3.73 -14.35
CA SER A 52 7.45 4.06 -12.92
C SER A 52 6.23 4.92 -12.58
N GLY A 53 5.86 5.87 -13.46
CA GLY A 53 4.67 6.70 -13.31
C GLY A 53 3.36 5.93 -13.43
N VAL A 54 3.30 4.94 -14.33
CA VAL A 54 2.13 4.07 -14.54
C VAL A 54 1.89 3.18 -13.32
N PHE A 55 2.89 2.41 -12.87
CA PHE A 55 2.74 1.50 -11.73
C PHE A 55 2.45 2.25 -10.42
N ARG A 56 3.04 3.44 -10.26
CA ARG A 56 2.73 4.35 -9.15
C ARG A 56 1.28 4.88 -9.19
N SER A 57 0.70 5.01 -10.38
CA SER A 57 -0.71 5.40 -10.51
C SER A 57 -1.64 4.23 -10.24
N GLU A 58 -1.26 3.02 -10.68
CA GLU A 58 -1.94 1.75 -10.38
C GLU A 58 -2.00 1.46 -8.88
N GLU A 59 -0.89 1.67 -8.16
CA GLU A 59 -0.83 1.58 -6.68
C GLU A 59 -1.83 2.54 -6.02
N GLY A 60 -1.92 3.77 -6.54
CA GLY A 60 -2.91 4.75 -6.10
C GLY A 60 -4.34 4.28 -6.31
N VAL A 61 -4.64 3.68 -7.47
CA VAL A 61 -5.96 3.11 -7.77
C VAL A 61 -6.29 1.96 -6.83
N ALA A 62 -5.34 1.05 -6.58
CA ALA A 62 -5.51 -0.06 -5.64
C ALA A 62 -5.86 0.43 -4.22
N CYS A 63 -5.11 1.42 -3.70
CA CYS A 63 -5.44 2.09 -2.44
C CYS A 63 -6.84 2.72 -2.46
N GLY A 64 -7.18 3.39 -3.55
CA GLY A 64 -8.47 4.06 -3.73
C GLY A 64 -9.65 3.08 -3.73
N LEU A 65 -9.48 1.88 -4.27
CA LEU A 65 -10.50 0.83 -4.19
C LEU A 65 -10.66 0.27 -2.77
N GLN A 66 -9.57 0.19 -2.01
CA GLN A 66 -9.58 -0.52 -0.74
C GLN A 66 -10.02 0.36 0.45
N PHE A 67 -9.57 1.63 0.50
CA PHE A 67 -9.86 2.52 1.64
C PHE A 67 -11.36 2.81 1.85
N PRO A 68 -12.11 3.32 0.86
CA PRO A 68 -13.50 3.70 1.05
C PRO A 68 -14.38 2.46 1.23
N THR A 69 -14.12 1.40 0.46
CA THR A 69 -14.93 0.19 0.47
C THR A 69 -14.82 -0.58 1.78
N THR A 70 -13.63 -0.63 2.39
CA THR A 70 -13.46 -1.27 3.71
C THR A 70 -14.23 -0.50 4.78
N LEU A 71 -14.13 0.85 4.78
CA LEU A 71 -14.85 1.70 5.73
C LEU A 71 -16.36 1.50 5.63
N VAL A 72 -16.91 1.56 4.40
CA VAL A 72 -18.33 1.34 4.13
C VAL A 72 -18.75 -0.07 4.55
N GLY A 73 -17.91 -1.09 4.33
CA GLY A 73 -18.14 -2.46 4.78
C GLY A 73 -18.30 -2.56 6.30
N THR A 74 -17.38 -1.96 7.07
CA THR A 74 -17.48 -1.90 8.54
C THR A 74 -18.70 -1.16 9.03
N GLN A 75 -19.05 -0.02 8.41
CA GLN A 75 -20.22 0.76 8.77
C GLN A 75 -21.52 -0.02 8.49
N SER A 76 -21.54 -0.82 7.43
CA SER A 76 -22.69 -1.64 7.05
C SER A 76 -22.90 -2.86 7.96
N ALA A 77 -21.85 -3.30 8.67
CA ALA A 77 -21.89 -4.45 9.55
C ALA A 77 -22.45 -4.14 10.95
N VAL A 78 -22.58 -2.87 11.33
CA VAL A 78 -23.04 -2.41 12.65
C VAL A 78 -24.37 -1.67 12.58
N GLU A 79 -25.09 -1.58 13.71
CA GLU A 79 -26.29 -0.75 13.82
C GLU A 79 -25.98 0.74 13.67
N GLY A 80 -26.98 1.52 13.23
CA GLY A 80 -26.81 2.95 12.96
C GLY A 80 -26.25 3.75 14.14
N LYS A 81 -26.65 3.38 15.36
CA LYS A 81 -26.18 3.98 16.61
C LYS A 81 -24.68 3.74 16.88
N ASP A 82 -24.11 2.67 16.31
CA ASP A 82 -22.73 2.24 16.54
C ASP A 82 -21.78 2.62 15.39
N ILE A 83 -22.28 3.28 14.32
CA ILE A 83 -21.47 3.70 13.17
C ILE A 83 -20.29 4.59 13.59
N GLY A 84 -20.50 5.47 14.58
CA GLY A 84 -19.45 6.33 15.12
C GLY A 84 -18.33 5.54 15.79
N VAL A 85 -18.69 4.54 16.60
CA VAL A 85 -17.74 3.63 17.26
C VAL A 85 -16.99 2.82 16.21
N ALA A 86 -17.71 2.17 15.28
CA ALA A 86 -17.10 1.36 14.23
C ALA A 86 -16.11 2.15 13.36
N THR A 87 -16.46 3.39 12.99
CA THR A 87 -15.58 4.28 12.22
C THR A 87 -14.32 4.65 13.01
N SER A 88 -14.48 4.99 14.28
CA SER A 88 -13.37 5.40 15.15
C SER A 88 -12.43 4.24 15.45
N THR A 89 -12.97 3.05 15.75
CA THR A 89 -12.21 1.82 15.94
C THR A 89 -11.46 1.42 14.66
N THR A 90 -12.10 1.52 13.49
CA THR A 90 -11.45 1.25 12.21
C THR A 90 -10.29 2.23 11.96
N ASN A 91 -10.49 3.51 12.24
CA ASN A 91 -9.43 4.51 12.14
C ASN A 91 -8.29 4.29 13.13
N LEU A 92 -8.59 3.87 14.36
CA LEU A 92 -7.58 3.54 15.37
C LEU A 92 -6.70 2.36 14.91
N PHE A 93 -7.31 1.25 14.51
CA PHE A 93 -6.57 0.09 14.00
C PHE A 93 -5.77 0.42 12.74
N ARG A 94 -6.31 1.27 11.85
CA ARG A 94 -5.60 1.74 10.67
C ARG A 94 -4.37 2.57 11.04
N SER A 95 -4.50 3.53 11.98
CA SER A 95 -3.36 4.32 12.44
C SER A 95 -2.32 3.46 13.15
N LEU A 96 -2.75 2.51 13.98
CA LEU A 96 -1.86 1.57 14.66
C LEU A 96 -1.11 0.70 13.65
N GLY A 97 -1.81 0.11 12.68
CA GLY A 97 -1.21 -0.69 11.62
C GLY A 97 -0.27 0.13 10.73
N GLY A 98 -0.63 1.38 10.44
CA GLY A 98 0.24 2.32 9.70
C GLY A 98 1.53 2.62 10.46
N ALA A 99 1.45 2.93 11.76
CA ALA A 99 2.62 3.17 12.59
C ALA A 99 3.52 1.92 12.71
N MET A 100 2.93 0.75 12.97
CA MET A 100 3.66 -0.52 13.03
C MET A 100 4.31 -0.87 11.68
N GLY A 101 3.58 -0.68 10.57
CA GLY A 101 4.07 -0.93 9.23
C GLY A 101 5.26 -0.03 8.88
N VAL A 102 5.16 1.27 9.14
CA VAL A 102 6.26 2.22 8.94
C VAL A 102 7.46 1.86 9.81
N ALA A 103 7.27 1.50 11.08
CA ALA A 103 8.36 1.11 11.97
C ALA A 103 9.07 -0.17 11.48
N CYS A 104 8.32 -1.21 11.11
CA CYS A 104 8.88 -2.46 10.59
C CYS A 104 9.64 -2.24 9.28
N MET A 105 9.06 -1.50 8.33
CA MET A 105 9.72 -1.18 7.05
C MET A 105 10.94 -0.30 7.23
N SER A 106 10.91 0.64 8.17
CA SER A 106 12.09 1.47 8.49
C SER A 106 13.20 0.61 9.08
N SER A 107 12.89 -0.30 9.99
CA SER A 107 13.86 -1.25 10.56
C SER A 107 14.44 -2.18 9.49
N LEU A 108 13.61 -2.65 8.55
CA LEU A 108 14.05 -3.50 7.44
C LEU A 108 14.99 -2.73 6.50
N LEU A 109 14.62 -1.49 6.11
CA LEU A 109 15.48 -0.63 5.30
C LEU A 109 16.84 -0.41 5.97
N LEU A 110 16.84 -0.13 7.28
CA LEU A 110 18.06 0.08 8.05
C LEU A 110 18.98 -1.14 8.01
N ALA A 111 18.41 -2.34 8.21
CA ALA A 111 19.13 -3.59 8.17
C ALA A 111 19.71 -3.88 6.77
N LEU A 112 18.94 -3.61 5.72
CA LEU A 112 19.41 -3.80 4.33
C LEU A 112 20.53 -2.82 3.96
N LEU A 113 20.45 -1.56 4.39
CA LEU A 113 21.53 -0.58 4.18
C LEU A 113 22.81 -0.99 4.90
N GLN A 114 22.72 -1.48 6.14
CA GLN A 114 23.87 -2.02 6.88
C GLN A 114 24.50 -3.21 6.14
N GLN A 115 23.68 -4.14 5.62
CA GLN A 115 24.17 -5.28 4.84
C GLN A 115 24.83 -4.85 3.53
N GLY A 116 24.36 -3.77 2.90
CA GLY A 116 24.95 -3.18 1.71
C GLY A 116 26.26 -2.40 1.96
N GLY A 117 26.78 -2.40 3.19
CA GLY A 117 28.05 -1.75 3.53
C GLY A 117 27.96 -0.23 3.73
N PHE A 118 26.75 0.32 3.85
CA PHE A 118 26.58 1.74 4.17
C PHE A 118 26.85 1.96 5.67
N GLU A 119 27.76 2.88 6.00
CA GLU A 119 27.94 3.32 7.39
C GLU A 119 26.77 4.19 7.84
N LEU A 120 26.12 3.79 8.94
CA LEU A 120 24.97 4.48 9.52
C LEU A 120 25.39 5.62 10.45
N VAL A 121 26.30 6.49 10.02
CA VAL A 121 26.71 7.66 10.81
C VAL A 121 25.74 8.81 10.56
N GLY A 122 25.00 9.22 11.59
CA GLY A 122 24.03 10.32 11.52
C GLY A 122 22.65 9.87 11.03
N ASN A 123 22.00 10.65 10.15
CA ASN A 123 20.71 10.28 9.57
C ASN A 123 20.95 9.37 8.34
N PRO A 124 20.63 8.06 8.41
CA PRO A 124 20.94 7.10 7.35
C PRO A 124 20.24 7.39 6.02
N LEU A 125 19.04 8.00 6.06
CA LEU A 125 18.30 8.41 4.87
C LEU A 125 18.97 9.60 4.19
N LEU A 126 19.43 10.58 4.96
CA LEU A 126 20.20 11.70 4.41
C LEU A 126 21.59 11.26 3.94
N GLY A 127 22.21 10.30 4.62
CA GLY A 127 23.48 9.68 4.23
C GLY A 127 23.37 8.95 2.90
N SER A 128 22.34 8.11 2.73
CA SER A 128 22.11 7.38 1.47
C SER A 128 21.72 8.29 0.30
N LEU A 129 20.93 9.34 0.54
CA LEU A 129 20.61 10.37 -0.48
C LEU A 129 21.82 11.21 -0.88
N LYS A 130 22.77 11.46 0.04
CA LYS A 130 24.04 12.16 -0.25
C LYS A 130 25.09 11.24 -0.90
N ALA A 131 25.10 9.96 -0.52
CA ALA A 131 25.96 8.93 -1.09
C ALA A 131 25.55 8.55 -2.52
N ALA A 132 24.32 8.88 -2.93
CA ALA A 132 23.90 8.93 -4.34
C ALA A 132 24.62 10.02 -5.17
N ALA A 133 25.83 10.42 -4.75
CA ALA A 133 26.86 11.00 -5.59
C ALA A 133 27.23 10.00 -6.72
N PRO A 134 27.90 10.43 -7.81
CA PRO A 134 27.88 9.75 -9.11
C PRO A 134 28.65 8.41 -9.19
N ASP A 135 29.02 7.81 -8.06
CA ASP A 135 29.66 6.50 -8.04
C ASP A 135 28.64 5.41 -8.44
N PRO A 136 28.81 4.76 -9.61
CA PRO A 136 27.87 3.78 -10.10
C PRO A 136 27.75 2.55 -9.18
N ALA A 137 28.78 2.23 -8.37
CA ALA A 137 28.73 1.10 -7.45
C ALA A 137 27.76 1.36 -6.28
N VAL A 138 27.80 2.58 -5.71
CA VAL A 138 26.91 2.99 -4.62
C VAL A 138 25.46 3.08 -5.10
N GLN A 139 25.25 3.58 -6.32
CA GLN A 139 23.92 3.66 -6.92
C GLN A 139 23.31 2.27 -7.15
N GLN A 140 24.09 1.28 -7.58
CA GLN A 140 23.62 -0.09 -7.76
C GLN A 140 23.23 -0.75 -6.43
N GLY A 141 24.05 -0.62 -5.38
CA GLY A 141 23.72 -1.16 -4.05
C GLY A 141 22.45 -0.54 -3.43
N LEU A 142 22.23 0.75 -3.66
CA LEU A 142 21.02 1.44 -3.21
C LEU A 142 19.78 0.93 -3.95
N LEU A 143 19.86 0.77 -5.28
CA LEU A 143 18.76 0.23 -6.09
C LEU A 143 18.38 -1.19 -5.67
N GLU A 144 19.38 -2.04 -5.40
CA GLU A 144 19.15 -3.40 -4.91
C GLU A 144 18.47 -3.41 -3.54
N THR A 145 18.93 -2.56 -2.62
CA THR A 145 18.32 -2.36 -1.30
C THR A 145 16.84 -1.95 -1.42
N PHE A 146 16.52 -0.97 -2.26
CA PHE A 146 15.14 -0.55 -2.50
C PHE A 146 14.30 -1.66 -3.12
N ARG A 147 14.85 -2.45 -4.04
CA ARG A 147 14.15 -3.60 -4.63
C ARG A 147 13.79 -4.62 -3.56
N HIS A 148 14.71 -4.96 -2.65
CA HIS A 148 14.42 -5.86 -1.54
C HIS A 148 13.37 -5.30 -0.57
N LEU A 149 13.40 -4.00 -0.30
CA LEU A 149 12.38 -3.33 0.51
C LEU A 149 11.00 -3.41 -0.15
N LEU A 150 10.91 -3.17 -1.47
CA LEU A 150 9.66 -3.26 -2.23
C LEU A 150 9.13 -4.69 -2.26
N LEU A 151 9.99 -5.70 -2.44
CA LEU A 151 9.59 -7.11 -2.38
C LEU A 151 9.11 -7.52 -0.99
N GLY A 152 9.76 -7.04 0.08
CA GLY A 152 9.29 -7.22 1.45
C GLY A 152 7.90 -6.60 1.68
N SER A 153 7.66 -5.42 1.11
CA SER A 153 6.35 -4.77 1.15
C SER A 153 5.29 -5.56 0.37
N ALA A 154 5.64 -6.13 -0.79
CA ALA A 154 4.74 -7.00 -1.55
C ALA A 154 4.35 -8.26 -0.76
N ALA A 155 5.28 -8.86 -0.02
CA ALA A 155 5.00 -10.00 0.84
C ALA A 155 3.99 -9.65 1.95
N ILE A 156 4.10 -8.46 2.55
CA ILE A 156 3.12 -7.98 3.53
C ILE A 156 1.77 -7.70 2.87
N ALA A 157 1.75 -7.16 1.65
CA ALA A 157 0.51 -6.93 0.92
C ALA A 157 -0.28 -8.24 0.65
N VAL A 158 0.41 -9.37 0.49
CA VAL A 158 -0.23 -10.69 0.39
C VAL A 158 -0.99 -11.08 1.67
N LEU A 159 -0.55 -10.65 2.85
CA LEU A 159 -1.31 -10.83 4.09
C LEU A 159 -2.65 -10.07 4.04
N GLY A 160 -2.64 -8.86 3.46
CA GLY A 160 -3.86 -8.09 3.20
C GLY A 160 -4.82 -8.81 2.24
N LEU A 161 -4.28 -9.46 1.20
CA LEU A 161 -5.06 -10.32 0.30
C LEU A 161 -5.65 -11.54 1.02
N ALA A 162 -4.86 -12.22 1.86
CA ALA A 162 -5.36 -13.34 2.66
C ALA A 162 -6.50 -12.90 3.60
N ALA A 163 -6.36 -11.75 4.27
CA ALA A 163 -7.42 -11.17 5.08
C ALA A 163 -8.67 -10.82 4.26
N ALA A 164 -8.51 -10.28 3.05
CA ALA A 164 -9.61 -9.98 2.14
C ALA A 164 -10.36 -11.24 1.67
N LEU A 165 -9.66 -12.37 1.49
CA LEU A 165 -10.26 -13.66 1.13
C LEU A 165 -11.14 -14.22 2.26
N LEU A 166 -10.72 -14.04 3.51
CA LEU A 166 -11.45 -14.47 4.71
C LEU A 166 -12.72 -13.63 4.96
N LEU A 167 -12.85 -12.48 4.30
CA LEU A 167 -13.95 -11.55 4.53
C LEU A 167 -15.28 -12.15 4.01
N PRO A 168 -16.33 -12.26 4.84
CA PRO A 168 -17.60 -12.81 4.42
C PRO A 168 -18.27 -11.91 3.38
N ASP A 169 -18.86 -12.51 2.35
CA ASP A 169 -19.61 -11.79 1.32
C ASP A 169 -20.98 -11.41 1.89
N ARG A 170 -21.13 -10.17 2.39
CA ARG A 170 -22.43 -9.64 2.79
C ARG A 170 -22.83 -8.51 1.86
N GLN A 171 -24.14 -8.42 1.61
CA GLN A 171 -24.73 -7.31 0.87
C GLN A 171 -24.78 -6.05 1.74
N LEU A 172 -24.71 -4.89 1.09
CA LEU A 172 -24.86 -3.59 1.73
C LEU A 172 -26.25 -3.45 2.39
N ARG A 173 -26.29 -2.97 3.64
CA ARG A 173 -27.55 -2.63 4.31
C ARG A 173 -28.29 -1.58 3.47
N GLY A 174 -29.52 -1.88 3.06
CA GLY A 174 -30.39 -0.97 2.29
C GLY A 174 -30.61 -1.36 0.82
N ARG A 175 -30.16 -2.55 0.39
CA ARG A 175 -30.60 -3.22 -0.84
C ARG A 175 -30.89 -4.69 -0.61
#